data_AF-A0A2V9N6J8-F1
#
_entry.id   AF-A0A2V9N6J8-F1
#
_cell.length_a   1.000
_cell.length_b   1.000
_cell.length_c   1.000
_cell.angle_alpha   90.00
_cell.angle_beta   90.00
_cell.angle_gamma   90.00
#
_symmetry.space_group_name_H-M   'P 1'
#
loop_
_entity.id
_entity.type
_entity.pdbx_description
1 polymer ?
#
loop_
_entity_poly.entity_id
_entity_poly.type
_entity_poly.pdbx_seq_one_letter_code
_entity_poly.pdbx_strand_id
1 'polypeptide(L)' 'MALFQRVCELDLEDIVAKEKSARYVTEREQSTWFKILNRKYSQKDGREDLFERERHQEPCTA' A
#
# COMPACT_ATOMS: atom_id res chain seq x y z
N MET A 1 12.52 12.43 16.74
CA MET A 1 12.11 11.14 16.16
C MET A 1 11.53 11.41 14.78
N ALA A 2 11.97 10.70 13.74
CA ALA A 2 11.47 10.88 12.38
C ALA A 2 10.11 10.16 12.22
N LEU A 3 9.20 10.71 11.40
CA LEU A 3 7.85 10.16 11.19
C LEU A 3 7.87 8.68 10.77
N PHE A 4 8.71 8.32 9.79
CA PHE A 4 8.80 6.94 9.29
C PHE A 4 9.26 5.95 10.35
N GLN A 5 10.12 6.38 11.30
CA GLN A 5 10.53 5.53 12.40
C GLN A 5 9.34 5.19 13.32
N ARG A 6 8.46 6.16 13.61
CA ARG A 6 7.24 5.92 14.38
C ARG A 6 6.26 5.00 13.66
N VAL A 7 6.14 5.14 12.34
CA VAL A 7 5.33 4.22 11.50
C VAL A 7 5.82 2.78 11.65
N CYS A 8 7.13 2.55 11.60
CA CYS A 8 7.71 1.23 11.83
C CYS A 8 7.49 0.71 13.26
N GLU A 9 7.67 1.57 14.28
CA GLU A 9 7.49 1.21 15.70
C GLU A 9 6.03 0.83 16.03
N LEU A 10 5.07 1.43 15.33
CA LEU A 10 3.64 1.16 15.48
C LEU A 10 3.13 0.07 14.54
N ASP A 11 4.02 -0.58 13.78
CA ASP A 11 3.70 -1.62 12.80
C ASP A 11 2.63 -1.19 11.78
N LEU A 12 2.75 0.03 11.26
CA LEU A 12 1.91 0.53 10.18
C LEU A 12 2.51 0.16 8.81
N GLU A 13 1.65 0.03 7.79
CA GLU A 13 2.04 -0.45 6.45
C GLU A 13 2.97 0.51 5.70
N ASP A 14 2.65 1.80 5.66
CA ASP A 14 3.40 2.79 4.87
C ASP A 14 3.16 4.23 5.33
N ILE A 15 3.82 5.15 4.61
CA ILE A 15 3.41 6.56 4.52
C ILE A 15 3.23 6.94 3.04
N VAL A 16 2.30 7.86 2.79
CA VAL A 16 2.13 8.49 1.48
C VAL A 16 2.71 9.90 1.51
N ALA A 17 3.81 10.11 0.80
CA ALA A 17 4.38 11.42 0.56
C ALA A 17 3.63 12.10 -0.59
N LYS A 18 3.22 13.36 -0.38
CA LYS A 18 2.48 14.16 -1.37
C LYS A 18 3.18 15.49 -1.57
N GLU A 19 3.28 15.92 -2.83
CA GLU A 19 3.67 17.30 -3.10
C GLU A 19 2.58 18.24 -2.57
N LYS A 20 2.99 19.24 -1.77
CA LYS A 20 2.07 20.13 -1.04
C LYS A 20 1.09 20.90 -1.95
N SER A 21 1.54 21.27 -3.15
CA SER A 21 0.80 22.14 -4.07
C SER A 21 0.24 21.42 -5.28
N ALA A 22 0.45 20.10 -5.39
CA ALA A 22 -0.07 19.32 -6.50
C ALA A 22 -1.59 19.26 -6.47
N ARG A 23 -2.17 19.23 -7.67
CA ARG A 23 -3.61 18.97 -7.84
C ARG A 23 -3.89 17.50 -7.52
N TYR A 24 -5.12 17.24 -7.09
CA TYR A 24 -5.61 15.87 -6.99
C TYR A 24 -5.88 15.33 -8.39
N VAL A 25 -5.18 14.26 -8.76
CA VAL A 25 -5.33 13.57 -10.04
C VAL A 25 -5.60 12.09 -9.78
N THR A 26 -6.47 11.50 -10.60
CA THR A 26 -6.88 10.09 -10.48
C THR A 26 -5.99 9.16 -11.29
N GLU A 27 -5.37 9.66 -12.37
CA GLU A 27 -4.45 8.92 -13.21
C GLU A 27 -3.14 8.69 -12.44
N ARG A 28 -2.81 7.40 -12.24
CA ARG A 28 -1.64 7.02 -11.45
C ARG A 28 -0.34 7.54 -12.05
N GLU A 29 -0.19 7.51 -13.38
CA GLU A 29 1.04 7.96 -14.04
C GLU A 29 1.30 9.46 -13.87
N GLN A 30 0.26 10.23 -13.56
CA GLN A 30 0.33 11.68 -13.39
C GLN A 30 0.40 12.11 -11.92
N SER A 31 0.20 11.18 -10.99
CA SER A 31 0.24 11.47 -9.56
C SER A 31 1.66 11.72 -9.09
N THR A 32 1.83 12.75 -8.26
CA THR A 32 3.09 13.05 -7.55
C THR A 32 3.18 12.34 -6.19
N TRP A 33 2.28 11.40 -5.92
CA TRP A 33 2.24 10.71 -4.63
C TRP A 33 3.15 9.50 -4.62
N PHE A 34 3.99 9.41 -3.60
CA PHE A 34 4.90 8.28 -3.41
C PHE A 34 4.52 7.51 -2.15
N LYS A 35 4.38 6.19 -2.30
CA LYS A 35 4.26 5.27 -1.16
C LYS A 35 5.65 4.87 -0.69
N ILE A 36 5.90 5.03 0.61
CA ILE A 36 7.15 4.61 1.26
C ILE A 36 6.79 3.46 2.21
N LEU A 37 7.01 2.24 1.73
CA LEU A 37 6.55 1.02 2.40
C LEU A 37 7.43 0.67 3.61
N ASN A 38 6.78 0.31 4.72
CA ASN A 38 7.43 -0.38 5.83
C ASN A 38 7.66 -1.85 5.45
N ARG A 39 8.91 -2.21 5.14
CA ARG A 39 9.26 -3.60 4.78
C ARG A 39 9.04 -4.60 5.91
N LYS A 40 8.93 -4.15 7.16
CA LYS A 40 8.71 -4.99 8.34
C LYS A 40 7.25 -5.07 8.78
N TYR A 41 6.33 -4.48 8.02
CA TYR A 41 4.90 -4.52 8.32
C TYR A 41 4.43 -5.96 8.48
N SER A 42 3.93 -6.34 9.66
CA SER A 42 3.67 -7.75 9.98
C SER A 42 2.42 -8.32 9.31
N GLN A 43 1.38 -7.50 9.11
CA GLN A 43 0.09 -7.97 8.60
C GLN A 43 0.11 -8.41 7.14
N LYS A 44 1.17 -8.06 6.38
CA LYS A 44 1.30 -8.51 4.99
C LYS A 44 1.76 -9.97 4.89
N ASP A 45 2.41 -10.50 5.92
CA ASP A 45 3.01 -11.83 5.86
C ASP A 45 1.89 -12.88 5.81
N GLY A 46 1.89 -13.74 4.77
CA GLY A 46 0.85 -14.74 4.55
C GLY A 46 -0.48 -14.18 4.03
N ARG A 47 -0.52 -12.89 3.63
CA ARG A 47 -1.73 -12.29 3.03
C ARG A 47 -2.04 -12.93 1.68
N GLU A 48 -1.03 -13.27 0.89
CA GLU A 48 -1.13 -13.93 -0.39
C GLU A 48 -1.86 -15.29 -0.32
N ASP A 49 -1.66 -16.05 0.76
CA ASP A 49 -2.27 -17.37 0.97
C ASP A 49 -3.79 -17.29 1.15
N LEU A 50 -4.30 -16.16 1.64
CA LEU A 50 -5.73 -15.92 1.82
C LEU A 50 -6.45 -15.75 0.48
N PHE A 51 -5.82 -15.07 -0.48
CA PHE A 51 -6.42 -14.76 -1.79
C PHE A 51 -6.15 -15.82 -2.86
N GLU A 52 -5.24 -16.77 -2.62
CA GLU A 52 -5.04 -17.93 -3.51
C GLU A 52 -6.25 -18.88 -3.56
N ARG A 53 -7.02 -18.96 -2.47
CA ARG A 53 -8.18 -19.86 -2.37
C ARG A 53 -9.41 -19.36 -3.13
N GLU A 54 -9.57 -18.04 -3.30
CA GLU A 54 -10.73 -17.43 -3.97
C GLU A 54 -10.59 -17.36 -5.50
N ARG A 55 -9.36 -17.28 -6.04
CA ARG A 55 -9.11 -17.19 -7.50
C ARG A 55 -9.63 -18.39 -8.32
N HIS A 56 -9.96 -19.50 -7.66
CA HIS A 56 -10.46 -20.71 -8.32
C HIS A 56 -12.00 -20.84 -8.31
N GLN A 57 -12.73 -19.86 -7.78
CA GLN A 57 -14.20 -19.92 -7.68
C GLN A 57 -14.94 -18.80 -8.41
N GLU A 58 -14.25 -17.77 -8.90
CA GLU A 58 -14.90 -16.74 -9.72
C GLU A 58 -15.05 -17.25 -11.17
N PRO A 59 -16.27 -17.30 -11.73
CA PRO A 59 -16.43 -17.57 -13.15
C PRO A 59 -15.82 -16.40 -13.94
N CYS A 60 -14.87 -16.70 -14.82
CA CYS A 60 -14.41 -15.76 -15.84
C CYS A 60 -15.61 -15.32 -16.68
N THR A 61 -16.18 -14.16 -16.37
CA THR A 61 -17.16 -13.50 -17.24
C THR A 61 -16.36 -12.66 -18.22
N ALA A 62 -16.30 -13.17 -19.46
CA ALA A 62 -15.70 -12.49 -20.60
C ALA A 62 -16.56 -11.29 -21.05
#